data_AF-A0AA88UEU8-F1
#
_entry.id   AF-A0AA88UEU8-F1
#
_cell.length_a   1.000
_cell.length_b   1.000
_cell.length_c   1.000
_cell.angle_alpha   90.00
_cell.angle_beta   90.00
_cell.angle_gamma   90.00
#
_symmetry.space_group_name_H-M   'P 1'
#
loop_
_entity.id
_entity.type
_entity.pdbx_description
1 polymer ?
#
loop_
_entity_poly.entity_id
_entity_poly.type
_entity_poly.pdbx_seq_one_letter_code
_entity_poly.pdbx_strand_id
1 'polypeptide(L)'
;METGGLDSDGRQFKSAEEMWREEVGDANRRSQWYKQGVGYWQGVEASVDGVLGGYGHVSEADIKASEAFLNTLLADYFPDAATNRHLVALGTLSLTLLSHGPYTHIAIPCIDML
;
A
#
# COMPACT_ATOMS: atom_id res chain seq x y z
N MET A 1 11.24 -4.98 -22.76
CA MET A 1 12.57 -5.54 -22.44
C MET A 1 12.41 -6.16 -21.07
N GLU A 2 12.43 -7.49 -20.95
CA GLU A 2 12.44 -8.11 -19.61
C GLU A 2 13.81 -7.90 -19.01
N THR A 3 13.86 -7.23 -17.86
CA THR A 3 15.09 -7.01 -17.11
C THR A 3 15.14 -8.00 -15.96
N GLY A 4 16.29 -8.64 -15.78
CA GLY A 4 16.56 -9.46 -14.60
C GLY A 4 16.63 -8.63 -13.32
N GLY A 5 16.71 -9.32 -12.18
CA GLY A 5 16.74 -8.72 -10.86
C GLY A 5 17.49 -9.58 -9.84
N LEU A 6 17.63 -9.05 -8.63
CA LEU A 6 18.30 -9.69 -7.50
C LEU A 6 17.39 -9.59 -6.28
N ASP A 7 17.39 -10.61 -5.41
CA ASP A 7 16.83 -10.48 -4.07
C ASP A 7 17.86 -9.89 -3.07
N SER A 8 17.45 -9.76 -1.81
CA SER A 8 18.30 -9.20 -0.75
C SER A 8 19.46 -10.14 -0.34
N ASP A 9 19.36 -11.43 -0.66
CA ASP A 9 20.42 -12.43 -0.44
C ASP A 9 21.39 -12.52 -1.62
N GLY A 10 21.16 -11.73 -2.67
CA GLY A 10 21.98 -11.67 -3.88
C GLY A 10 21.70 -12.78 -4.89
N ARG A 11 20.61 -13.54 -4.75
CA ARG A 11 20.18 -14.51 -5.76
C ARG A 11 19.70 -13.76 -7.00
N GLN A 12 20.15 -14.20 -8.18
CA GLN A 12 19.81 -13.57 -9.45
C GLN A 12 18.66 -14.29 -10.14
N PHE A 13 17.77 -13.49 -10.73
CA PHE A 13 16.68 -13.94 -11.58
C PHE A 13 16.81 -13.30 -12.95
N LYS A 14 16.68 -14.08 -14.01
CA LYS A 14 16.78 -13.63 -15.40
C LYS A 14 15.55 -12.84 -15.83
N SER A 15 14.41 -13.11 -15.20
CA SER A 15 13.16 -12.39 -15.42
C SER A 15 12.26 -12.42 -14.18
N ALA A 16 11.26 -11.53 -14.16
CA ALA A 16 10.20 -11.56 -13.16
C ALA A 16 9.41 -12.87 -13.21
N GLU A 17 9.24 -13.49 -14.39
CA GLU A 17 8.53 -14.77 -14.52
C GLU A 17 9.29 -15.91 -13.80
N GLU A 18 10.61 -15.94 -13.89
CA GLU A 18 11.45 -16.91 -13.15
C GLU A 18 11.30 -16.72 -11.63
N MET A 19 11.37 -15.47 -11.16
CA MET A 19 11.21 -15.12 -9.75
C MET A 19 9.83 -15.50 -9.22
N TRP A 20 8.75 -15.17 -9.94
CA TRP A 20 7.40 -15.56 -9.52
C TRP A 20 7.17 -17.07 -9.51
N ARG A 21 7.78 -17.80 -10.44
CA ARG A 21 7.70 -19.26 -10.45
C ARG A 21 8.39 -19.87 -9.22
N GLU A 22 9.52 -19.29 -8.82
CA GLU A 22 10.24 -19.75 -7.63
C GLU A 22 9.51 -19.37 -6.34
N GLU A 23 9.10 -18.11 -6.18
CA GLU A 23 8.51 -17.59 -4.93
C GLU A 23 7.05 -18.00 -4.72
N VAL A 24 6.26 -18.15 -5.79
CA VAL A 24 4.80 -18.37 -5.69
C VAL A 24 4.25 -19.40 -6.69
N GLY A 25 5.11 -20.25 -7.27
CA GLY A 25 4.75 -21.22 -8.31
C GLY A 25 3.78 -22.33 -7.86
N ASP A 26 3.69 -22.61 -6.56
CA ASP A 26 2.71 -23.53 -5.98
C ASP A 26 1.95 -22.90 -4.81
N ALA A 27 0.86 -23.55 -4.39
CA ALA A 27 -0.06 -23.02 -3.39
C ALA A 27 0.58 -22.83 -2.00
N ASN A 28 1.51 -23.70 -1.61
CA ASN A 28 2.18 -23.59 -0.31
C ASN A 28 3.16 -22.41 -0.31
N ARG A 29 3.99 -22.31 -1.36
CA ARG A 29 4.93 -21.18 -1.53
C ARG A 29 4.20 -19.85 -1.59
N ARG A 30 3.09 -19.77 -2.34
CA ARG A 30 2.21 -18.58 -2.36
C ARG A 30 1.68 -18.23 -0.96
N SER A 31 1.21 -19.22 -0.20
CA SER A 31 0.74 -18.98 1.16
C SER A 31 1.85 -18.44 2.07
N GLN A 32 3.06 -18.98 1.95
CA GLN A 32 4.22 -18.52 2.71
C GLN A 32 4.62 -17.08 2.35
N TRP A 33 4.66 -16.75 1.05
CA TRP A 33 4.96 -15.39 0.57
C TRP A 33 4.08 -14.33 1.25
N TYR A 34 2.76 -14.54 1.27
CA TYR A 34 1.83 -13.61 1.92
C TYR A 34 1.93 -13.63 3.45
N LYS A 35 2.12 -14.81 4.06
CA LYS A 35 2.28 -14.92 5.52
C LYS A 35 3.53 -14.19 6.01
N GLN A 36 4.63 -14.24 5.27
CA GLN A 36 5.85 -13.50 5.60
C GLN A 36 5.60 -11.98 5.56
N GLY A 37 4.91 -11.49 4.53
CA GLY A 37 4.54 -10.08 4.43
C GLY A 37 3.67 -9.62 5.61
N VAL A 38 2.66 -10.41 5.99
CA VAL A 38 1.84 -10.13 7.18
C VAL A 38 2.69 -10.16 8.46
N GLY A 39 3.52 -11.20 8.63
CA GLY A 39 4.37 -11.35 9.80
C GLY A 39 5.36 -10.19 9.98
N TYR A 40 5.88 -9.64 8.88
CA TYR A 40 6.70 -8.42 8.92
C TYR A 40 5.90 -7.24 9.51
N TRP A 41 4.74 -6.92 8.91
CA TRP A 41 3.95 -5.76 9.32
C TRP A 41 3.34 -5.88 10.72
N GLN A 42 3.10 -7.09 11.22
CA GLN A 42 2.62 -7.31 12.60
C GLN A 42 3.59 -6.79 13.67
N GLY A 43 4.90 -6.79 13.39
CA GLY A 43 5.92 -6.29 14.31
C GLY A 43 6.23 -4.79 14.16
N VAL A 44 5.66 -4.14 13.14
CA VAL A 44 5.92 -2.72 12.86
C VAL A 44 5.00 -1.85 13.71
N GLU A 45 5.55 -0.79 14.29
CA GLU A 45 4.77 0.19 15.04
C GLU A 45 3.75 0.88 14.13
N ALA A 46 2.51 1.04 14.61
CA ALA A 46 1.45 1.78 13.92
C ALA A 46 1.66 3.31 14.04
N SER A 47 2.81 3.80 13.57
CA SER A 47 3.22 5.21 13.55
C SER A 47 3.64 5.63 12.15
N VAL A 48 3.73 6.94 11.89
CA VAL A 48 4.23 7.48 10.60
C VAL A 48 5.64 6.96 10.32
N ASP A 49 6.49 6.90 11.35
CA ASP A 49 7.85 6.42 11.20
C ASP A 49 7.89 4.90 10.95
N GLY A 50 7.05 4.13 11.64
CA GLY A 50 6.93 2.68 11.43
C GLY A 50 6.51 2.31 10.01
N VAL A 51 5.44 2.93 9.49
CA VAL A 51 4.96 2.65 8.11
C VAL A 51 5.95 3.10 7.03
N LEU A 52 6.79 4.08 7.34
CA LEU A 52 7.86 4.57 6.46
C LEU A 52 9.21 3.91 6.75
N GLY A 53 9.28 2.90 7.62
CA GLY A 53 10.52 2.17 7.91
C GLY A 53 11.64 3.04 8.49
N GLY A 54 11.32 4.01 9.34
CA GLY A 54 12.28 4.95 9.94
C GLY A 54 12.49 6.24 9.14
N TYR A 55 11.73 6.44 8.06
CA TYR A 55 11.83 7.61 7.19
C TYR A 55 10.71 8.63 7.45
N GLY A 56 10.20 8.77 8.68
CA GLY A 56 9.11 9.71 8.99
C GLY A 56 9.34 11.15 8.49
N HIS A 57 10.60 11.58 8.43
CA HIS A 57 11.01 12.90 7.92
C HIS A 57 10.71 13.16 6.44
N VAL A 58 10.47 12.12 5.62
CA VAL A 58 10.13 12.30 4.19
C VAL A 58 8.62 12.51 3.97
N SER A 59 7.79 12.23 4.98
CA SER A 59 6.33 12.25 4.86
C SER A 59 5.79 13.57 4.32
N GLU A 60 6.28 14.70 4.82
CA GLU A 60 5.81 16.02 4.37
C GLU A 60 6.12 16.28 2.89
N ALA A 61 7.32 15.90 2.44
CA ALA A 61 7.72 16.08 1.06
C ALA A 61 6.93 15.16 0.11
N ASP A 62 6.72 13.91 0.50
CA ASP A 62 5.95 12.91 -0.25
C ASP A 62 4.48 13.32 -0.42
N ILE A 63 3.84 13.81 0.65
CA ILE A 63 2.46 14.31 0.63
C ILE A 63 2.33 15.52 -0.31
N LYS A 64 3.22 16.52 -0.18
CA LYS A 64 3.17 17.74 -1.01
C LYS A 64 3.36 17.43 -2.49
N ALA A 65 4.28 16.52 -2.81
CA ALA A 65 4.52 16.11 -4.18
C ALA A 65 3.31 15.36 -4.77
N SER A 66 2.72 14.44 -3.99
CA SER A 66 1.51 13.71 -4.38
C SER A 66 0.31 14.63 -4.57
N GLU A 67 0.11 15.60 -3.68
CA GLU A 67 -0.94 16.62 -3.79
C GLU A 67 -0.76 17.45 -5.06
N ALA A 68 0.45 17.94 -5.33
CA ALA A 68 0.73 18.70 -6.55
C ALA A 68 0.44 17.88 -7.81
N PHE A 69 0.87 16.62 -7.86
CA PHE A 69 0.61 15.69 -8.97
C PHE A 69 -0.90 15.42 -9.16
N LEU A 70 -1.64 15.16 -8.09
CA LEU A 70 -3.08 14.96 -8.18
C LEU A 70 -3.79 16.22 -8.66
N ASN A 71 -3.39 17.39 -8.18
CA ASN A 71 -3.97 18.65 -8.60
C ASN A 71 -3.74 18.92 -10.10
N THR A 72 -2.61 18.49 -10.69
CA THR A 72 -2.44 18.61 -12.15
C THR A 72 -3.46 17.76 -12.92
N LEU A 73 -3.69 16.52 -12.48
CA LEU A 73 -4.68 15.65 -13.12
C LEU A 73 -6.10 16.17 -12.92
N LEU A 74 -6.45 16.59 -11.70
CA LEU A 74 -7.79 17.08 -11.39
C LEU A 74 -8.11 18.37 -12.13
N ALA A 75 -7.14 19.27 -12.33
CA ALA A 75 -7.34 20.47 -13.14
C ALA A 75 -7.65 20.13 -14.61
N ASP A 76 -6.98 19.12 -15.17
CA ASP A 76 -7.19 18.70 -16.57
C ASP A 76 -8.55 17.98 -16.76
N TYR A 77 -8.94 17.12 -15.81
CA TYR A 77 -10.16 16.32 -15.92
C TYR A 77 -11.41 17.02 -15.38
N PHE A 78 -11.26 18.00 -14.50
CA PHE A 78 -12.35 18.77 -13.90
C PHE A 78 -12.04 20.27 -14.00
N PRO A 79 -12.12 20.87 -15.21
CA PRO A 79 -11.85 22.30 -15.40
C PRO A 79 -12.79 23.21 -14.58
N ASP A 80 -13.97 22.70 -14.18
CA ASP A 80 -14.93 23.38 -13.31
C ASP A 80 -14.76 23.06 -11.80
N ALA A 81 -13.65 22.46 -11.36
CA ALA A 81 -13.40 22.12 -9.95
C ALA A 81 -13.41 23.34 -9.00
N ALA A 82 -13.30 24.56 -9.54
CA ALA A 82 -13.56 25.80 -8.81
C ALA A 82 -15.03 25.91 -8.31
N THR A 83 -15.95 25.13 -8.88
CA THR A 83 -17.37 25.10 -8.53
C THR A 83 -17.66 24.01 -7.50
N ASN A 84 -17.08 24.10 -6.30
CA ASN A 84 -17.55 23.47 -5.04
C ASN A 84 -18.21 22.07 -5.16
N ARG A 85 -17.68 21.18 -6.01
CA ARG A 85 -18.17 19.82 -6.14
C ARG A 85 -17.37 18.96 -5.18
N HIS A 86 -18.02 18.56 -4.09
CA HIS A 86 -17.47 17.67 -3.08
C HIS A 86 -17.08 16.33 -3.74
N LEU A 87 -15.79 16.14 -4.00
CA LEU A 87 -15.26 14.88 -4.48
C LEU A 87 -15.45 13.85 -3.36
N VAL A 88 -16.38 12.91 -3.56
CA VAL A 88 -16.57 11.78 -2.65
C VAL A 88 -15.79 10.59 -3.19
N ALA A 89 -14.83 10.10 -2.41
CA ALA A 89 -14.34 8.74 -2.62
C ALA A 89 -15.49 7.80 -2.26
N LEU A 90 -16.11 7.15 -3.24
CA LEU A 90 -17.13 6.12 -2.99
C LEU A 90 -16.42 4.86 -2.48
N GLY A 91 -16.03 4.88 -1.21
CA GLY A 91 -15.61 3.70 -0.48
C GLY A 91 -16.83 2.84 -0.18
N THR A 92 -17.21 1.94 -1.10
CA THR A 92 -18.05 0.81 -0.73
C THR A 92 -17.18 -0.28 -0.09
N LEU A 93 -16.74 -0.02 1.14
CA LEU A 93 -16.48 -1.07 2.11
C LEU A 93 -17.38 -0.76 3.29
N SER A 94 -18.43 -1.58 3.43
CA SER A 94 -19.42 -1.52 4.49
C SER A 94 -18.74 -1.69 5.84
N LEU A 95 -18.24 -0.61 6.43
CA LEU A 95 -17.98 -0.53 7.86
C LEU A 95 -19.34 -0.50 8.56
N THR A 96 -19.84 -1.67 8.92
CA THR A 96 -20.93 -1.77 9.88
C THR A 96 -20.40 -1.27 11.21
N LEU A 97 -20.66 0.01 11.50
CA LEU A 97 -20.53 0.64 12.79
C LEU A 97 -21.33 -0.17 13.83
N LEU A 98 -20.67 -1.08 14.53
CA LEU A 98 -21.01 -1.34 15.93
C LEU A 98 -20.17 -0.39 16.77
N SER A 99 -20.75 0.80 16.97
CA SER A 99 -20.42 1.66 18.11
C SER A 99 -20.35 0.79 19.37
N HIS A 100 -19.22 0.81 20.08
CA HIS A 100 -19.05 1.32 21.46
C HIS A 100 -17.62 1.00 21.95
N GLY A 101 -16.75 2.01 22.05
CA GLY A 101 -15.47 1.90 22.76
C GLY A 101 -14.44 2.98 22.37
N PRO A 102 -13.81 3.69 23.33
CA PRO A 102 -12.93 4.82 23.07
C PRO A 102 -11.49 4.35 22.83
N TYR A 103 -11.20 3.72 21.70
CA TYR A 103 -9.82 3.45 21.29
C TYR A 103 -9.68 3.64 19.78
N THR A 104 -9.02 4.73 19.39
CA THR A 104 -8.58 4.96 18.01
C THR A 104 -7.43 4.01 17.70
N HIS A 105 -7.76 2.82 17.20
CA HIS A 105 -6.81 2.01 16.45
C HIS A 105 -6.91 2.42 14.98
N ILE A 106 -5.78 2.84 14.41
CA ILE A 106 -5.61 2.98 12.96
C ILE A 106 -5.68 1.55 12.41
N ALA A 107 -6.85 1.14 11.94
CA ALA A 107 -7.01 -0.11 11.22
C ALA A 107 -6.44 0.08 9.81
N ILE A 108 -5.26 -0.50 9.57
CA ILE A 108 -4.73 -0.68 8.21
C ILE A 108 -5.70 -1.65 7.51
N PRO A 109 -6.41 -1.23 6.44
CA PRO A 109 -7.36 -2.09 5.75
C PRO A 109 -6.57 -2.95 4.77
N CYS A 110 -5.96 -4.03 5.25
CA CYS A 110 -5.34 -5.02 4.38
C CYS A 110 -5.67 -6.42 4.90
N ILE A 111 -6.31 -7.21 4.03
CA ILE A 111 -6.34 -8.68 4.06
C ILE A 111 -7.32 -9.31 5.08
N ASP A 112 -8.62 -9.31 4.73
CA ASP A 112 -9.57 -10.36 5.14
C ASP A 112 -9.96 -11.20 3.91
N MET A 113 -8.97 -11.84 3.27
CA MET A 113 -9.23 -12.81 2.21
C MET A 113 -8.21 -13.95 2.17
N LEU A 114 -8.03 -14.62 3.30
CA LEU A 114 -7.46 -15.97 3.40
C LEU A 114 -8.32 -16.84 4.31
#